data_AF-A0A958VP07-F1
#
_entry.id   AF-A0A958VP07-F1
#
_cell.length_a   1.000
_cell.length_b   1.000
_cell.length_c   1.000
_cell.angle_alpha   90.00
_cell.angle_beta   90.00
_cell.angle_gamma   90.00
#
_symmetry.space_group_name_H-M   'P 1'
#
loop_
_entity.id
_entity.type
_entity.pdbx_description
1 polymer ?
#
loop_
_entity_poly.entity_id
_entity_poly.type
_entity_poly.pdbx_seq_one_letter_code
_entity_poly.pdbx_strand_id
1 'polypeptide(L)' 'SREDLANMVGTATETLIRLIHDYKVEGLVETEGRTIKIKDATRLKRLADI' A
#
# COMPACT_ATOMS: atom_id res chain seq x y z
N SER A 1 13.62 -4.32 -10.08
CA SER A 1 12.77 -4.60 -11.25
C SER A 1 11.32 -4.80 -10.82
N ARG A 2 10.34 -4.70 -11.74
CA ARG A 2 8.90 -4.93 -11.42
C ARG A 2 8.63 -6.28 -10.74
N GLU A 3 9.52 -7.25 -10.94
CA GLU A 3 9.56 -8.56 -10.31
C GLU A 3 9.73 -8.53 -8.78
N ASP A 4 10.38 -7.50 -8.22
CA ASP A 4 10.58 -7.35 -6.78
C ASP A 4 9.28 -6.98 -6.05
N LEU A 5 8.46 -6.15 -6.70
CA LEU A 5 7.12 -5.79 -6.23
C LEU A 5 6.21 -7.02 -6.34
N ALA A 6 6.29 -7.76 -7.44
CA ALA A 6 5.49 -8.98 -7.65
C ALA A 6 5.78 -10.07 -6.60
N ASN A 7 7.03 -10.21 -6.14
CA ASN A 7 7.39 -11.17 -5.08
C ASN A 7 6.90 -10.74 -3.69
N MET A 8 6.88 -9.44 -3.38
CA MET A 8 6.26 -8.92 -2.14
C MET A 8 4.73 -9.10 -2.15
N VAL A 9 4.15 -9.03 -3.34
CA VAL A 9 2.72 -9.13 -3.62
C VAL A 9 2.27 -10.57 -3.89
N GLY A 10 3.20 -11.52 -3.96
CA GLY A 10 3.02 -12.85 -4.57
C GLY A 10 2.05 -13.81 -3.88
N THR A 11 1.39 -13.42 -2.79
CA THR A 11 0.39 -14.25 -2.10
C THR A 11 -0.94 -13.54 -1.82
N ALA A 12 -1.11 -12.26 -2.15
CA ALA A 12 -2.35 -11.54 -1.88
C ALA A 12 -2.75 -10.63 -3.05
N THR A 13 -3.62 -11.21 -3.88
CA THR A 13 -4.86 -10.63 -4.42
C THR A 13 -4.76 -9.18 -4.92
N GLU A 14 -4.99 -8.97 -6.22
CA GLU A 14 -5.04 -7.63 -6.88
C GLU A 14 -5.79 -6.56 -6.08
N THR A 15 -6.76 -6.97 -5.28
CA THR A 15 -7.47 -6.16 -4.29
C THR A 15 -6.53 -5.41 -3.33
N LEU A 16 -5.54 -6.10 -2.73
CA LEU A 16 -4.58 -5.48 -1.82
C LEU A 16 -3.65 -4.52 -2.57
N ILE A 17 -3.20 -4.89 -3.77
CA ILE A 17 -2.37 -4.03 -4.62
C ILE A 17 -3.12 -2.74 -4.96
N ARG A 18 -4.40 -2.86 -5.35
CA ARG A 18 -5.26 -1.73 -5.68
C ARG A 18 -5.45 -0.81 -4.48
N LEU A 19 -5.73 -1.38 -3.30
CA LEU A 19 -5.82 -0.62 -2.05
C LEU A 19 -4.54 0.15 -1.72
N ILE A 20 -3.37 -0.50 -1.83
CA ILE A 20 -2.08 0.16 -1.57
C ILE A 20 -1.82 1.27 -2.61
N HIS A 21 -2.20 1.06 -3.86
CA HIS A 21 -2.12 2.08 -4.90
C HIS A 21 -3.03 3.27 -4.60
N ASP A 22 -4.29 3.04 -4.23
CA ASP A 22 -5.24 4.10 -3.87
C ASP A 22 -4.74 4.90 -2.66
N TYR A 23 -4.25 4.22 -1.62
CA TYR A 23 -3.65 4.89 -0.46
C TYR A 23 -2.40 5.69 -0.81
N LYS A 24 -1.64 5.29 -1.83
CA LYS A 24 -0.51 6.05 -2.32
C LYS A 24 -0.95 7.31 -3.08
N VAL A 25 -1.98 7.21 -3.93
CA VAL A 25 -2.56 8.34 -4.66
C VAL A 25 -3.18 9.35 -3.69
N GLU A 26 -3.82 8.88 -2.62
CA GLU A 26 -4.38 9.73 -1.57
C GLU A 26 -3.33 10.35 -0.62
N GLY A 27 -2.05 10.01 -0.79
CA GLY A 27 -0.95 10.50 0.04
C GLY A 27 -0.94 9.91 1.46
N LEU A 28 -1.63 8.80 1.69
CA LEU A 28 -1.69 8.11 2.98
C LEU A 28 -0.47 7.22 3.22
N VAL A 29 0.05 6.61 2.15
CA VAL A 29 1.26 5.79 2.17
C VAL A 29 2.22 6.19 1.05
N GLU A 30 3.49 5.93 1.26
CA GLU A 30 4.55 6.14 0.29
C GLU A 30 5.31 4.83 0.12
N THR A 31 5.61 4.45 -1.12
CA THR A 31 6.30 3.19 -1.41
C THR A 31 7.70 3.50 -1.94
N GLU A 32 8.74 3.10 -1.22
CA GLU A 32 10.14 3.22 -1.65
C GLU A 32 10.72 1.81 -1.85
N GLY A 33 10.75 1.35 -3.10
CA GLY A 33 11.17 0.00 -3.44
C GLY A 33 10.28 -1.08 -2.79
N ARG A 34 10.84 -1.80 -1.83
CA ARG A 34 10.16 -2.85 -1.02
C ARG A 34 9.64 -2.31 0.32
N THR A 35 9.82 -1.04 0.61
CA THR A 35 9.43 -0.45 1.89
C THR A 35 8.17 0.38 1.71
N ILE A 36 7.17 0.16 2.56
CA ILE A 36 5.97 0.99 2.64
C ILE A 36 6.09 1.89 3.86
N LYS A 37 6.03 3.19 3.63
CA LYS A 37 6.09 4.23 4.67
C LYS A 37 4.71 4.82 4.86
N ILE A 38 4.22 4.80 6.09
CA ILE A 38 2.94 5.42 6.44
C ILE A 38 3.17 6.92 6.58
N LYS A 39 2.44 7.72 5.79
CA LYS A 39 2.48 9.19 5.84
C LYS A 39 1.42 9.73 6.79
N ASP A 40 0.25 9.10 6.82
CA ASP A 40 -0.88 9.52 7.67
C ASP A 40 -1.57 8.32 8.33
N ALA A 41 -1.02 7.91 9.47
CA ALA A 41 -1.55 6.80 10.26
C ALA A 41 -2.96 7.08 10.82
N THR A 42 -3.28 8.36 11.06
CA THR A 42 -4.57 8.77 11.62
C THR A 42 -5.69 8.57 10.60
N ARG A 43 -5.47 9.00 9.35
CA ARG A 43 -6.43 8.78 8.26
C ARG A 43 -6.56 7.31 7.90
N LEU A 44 -5.45 6.56 7.85
CA LEU A 44 -5.49 5.10 7.65
C LEU A 44 -6.31 4.38 8.71
N LYS A 45 -6.15 4.73 9.99
CA LYS A 45 -6.92 4.12 11.08
C LYS A 45 -8.42 4.39 10.93
N ARG A 46 -8.83 5.58 10.50
CA ARG A 46 -10.24 5.90 10.22
C ARG A 46 -10.82 5.11 9.05
N LEU A 47 -10.02 4.82 8.03
CA LEU A 47 -10.44 4.02 6.88
C LEU A 47 -10.56 2.52 7.21
N ALA A 48 -9.74 2.03 8.15
CA ALA A 48 -9.73 0.62 8.56
C ALA A 48 -10.74 0.27 9.66
N ASP A 49 -11.27 1.27 10.38
CA ASP A 49 -12.24 1.11 11.48
C ASP A 49 -13.71 1.13 10.99
N ILE A 50 -13.94 0.85 9.69
CA ILE A 50 -15.27 0.78 9.05
C ILE A 50 -15.65 -0.68 8.80
#